data_AF-A0A1B6GJV5-F1
#
_entry.id   AF-A0A1B6GJV5-F1
#
_cell.length_a   1.000
_cell.length_b   1.000
_cell.length_c   1.000
_cell.angle_alpha   90.00
_cell.angle_beta   90.00
_cell.angle_gamma   90.00
#
_symmetry.space_group_name_H-M   'P 1'
#
loop_
_entity.id
_entity.type
_entity.pdbx_description
1 polymer ?
#
loop_
_entity_poly.entity_id
_entity_poly.type
_entity_poly.pdbx_seq_one_letter_code
_entity_poly.pdbx_strand_id
1 'polypeptide(L)'
;MMFSRVFRHLKTLLLLEINLKPHECNTFLAILAKDNSFGLTNSLRNMSLNNYTAPLVNGESTKAENNIVWVDMEMTGLDPDKDHVLEVACLVTDHDLNILAEGPNLIIHQPPDILANMNEWSLKFHKESGLTDSSRNSNITLKEAEVALLDFVRKWTPYQSCPLGGNTIYMDRLFLKKHMPNFEQHMHYRLIDVSTVKELCR
;
A
#
# COMPACT_ATOMS: atom_id res chain seq x y z
N MET A 1 2.65 -18.98 12.77
CA MET A 1 2.76 -17.52 12.58
C MET A 1 1.47 -17.04 11.94
N MET A 2 0.61 -16.37 12.70
CA MET A 2 -0.61 -15.76 12.18
C MET A 2 -0.19 -14.47 11.48
N PHE A 3 -0.33 -14.37 10.16
CA PHE A 3 -0.11 -13.09 9.46
C PHE A 3 -0.95 -12.01 10.12
N SER A 4 -0.38 -10.82 10.34
CA SER A 4 -1.16 -9.74 10.93
C SER A 4 -2.35 -9.39 10.05
N ARG A 5 -3.35 -8.74 10.65
CA ARG A 5 -4.59 -8.38 9.94
C ARG A 5 -4.31 -7.42 8.78
N VAL A 6 -3.38 -6.48 8.95
CA VAL A 6 -2.92 -5.51 7.93
C VAL A 6 -2.39 -6.24 6.70
N PHE A 7 -1.51 -7.22 6.89
CA PHE A 7 -0.95 -7.97 5.76
C PHE A 7 -1.99 -8.83 5.03
N ARG A 8 -2.94 -9.41 5.79
CA ARG A 8 -4.11 -10.07 5.18
C ARG A 8 -4.98 -9.08 4.43
N HIS A 9 -5.17 -7.88 4.95
CA HIS A 9 -5.95 -6.83 4.30
C HIS A 9 -5.29 -6.41 2.98
N LEU A 10 -3.99 -6.12 2.97
CA LEU A 10 -3.22 -5.84 1.75
C LEU A 10 -3.35 -6.94 0.68
N LYS A 11 -3.19 -8.20 1.07
CA LYS A 11 -3.40 -9.33 0.15
C LYS A 11 -4.84 -9.42 -0.33
N THR A 12 -5.80 -9.14 0.55
CA THR A 12 -7.23 -9.17 0.20
C THR A 12 -7.60 -8.02 -0.74
N LEU A 13 -7.04 -6.83 -0.54
CA LEU A 13 -7.21 -5.68 -1.43
C LEU A 13 -6.71 -6.03 -2.85
N LEU A 14 -5.52 -6.61 -2.95
CA LEU A 14 -4.98 -7.09 -4.22
C LEU A 14 -5.82 -8.21 -4.86
N LEU A 15 -6.25 -9.19 -4.06
CA LEU A 15 -6.91 -10.38 -4.58
C LEU A 15 -8.41 -10.22 -4.84
N LEU A 16 -9.11 -9.35 -4.10
CA LEU A 16 -10.57 -9.22 -4.14
C LEU A 16 -11.07 -7.84 -4.56
N GLU A 17 -10.41 -6.75 -4.17
CA GLU A 17 -10.90 -5.39 -4.50
C GLU A 17 -10.40 -4.89 -5.86
N ILE A 18 -9.18 -5.26 -6.26
CA ILE A 18 -8.61 -4.84 -7.56
C ILE A 18 -8.86 -5.87 -8.67
N ASN A 19 -9.02 -7.15 -8.33
CA ASN A 19 -9.66 -8.15 -9.21
C ASN A 19 -11.18 -7.92 -9.24
N LEU A 20 -11.59 -6.71 -9.64
CA LEU A 20 -12.96 -6.42 -10.06
C LEU A 20 -13.42 -7.58 -10.93
N LYS A 21 -14.59 -8.13 -10.61
CA LYS A 21 -15.12 -9.27 -11.35
C LYS A 21 -15.12 -8.89 -12.84
N PRO A 22 -14.92 -9.82 -13.79
CA PRO A 22 -14.79 -9.49 -15.21
C PRO A 22 -15.94 -8.61 -15.79
N HIS A 23 -17.10 -8.57 -15.14
CA HIS A 23 -18.22 -7.70 -15.52
C HIS A 23 -18.12 -6.24 -15.03
N GLU A 24 -17.36 -5.94 -13.97
CA GLU A 24 -17.20 -4.60 -13.41
C GLU A 24 -16.09 -3.81 -14.13
N CYS A 25 -15.06 -4.50 -14.63
CA CYS A 25 -13.93 -3.90 -15.36
C CYS A 25 -14.30 -3.46 -16.80
N ASN A 26 -15.29 -4.12 -17.41
CA ASN A 26 -15.75 -3.81 -18.77
C ASN A 26 -16.38 -2.41 -18.89
N THR A 27 -16.91 -1.84 -17.80
CA THR A 27 -17.50 -0.50 -17.83
C THR A 27 -16.43 0.59 -17.91
N PHE A 28 -15.29 0.41 -17.23
CA PHE A 28 -14.20 1.39 -17.21
C PHE A 28 -13.44 1.43 -18.55
N LEU A 29 -13.16 0.26 -19.14
CA LEU A 29 -12.59 0.17 -20.49
C LEU A 29 -13.57 0.66 -21.57
N ALA A 30 -14.88 0.44 -21.40
CA ALA A 30 -15.90 0.95 -22.33
C ALA A 30 -16.08 2.48 -22.25
N ILE A 31 -15.85 3.10 -21.09
CA ILE A 31 -15.86 4.56 -20.92
C ILE A 31 -14.63 5.17 -21.61
N LEU A 32 -13.43 4.61 -21.38
CA LEU A 32 -12.20 5.08 -22.04
C LEU A 32 -12.20 4.83 -23.57
N ALA A 33 -12.88 3.80 -24.06
CA ALA A 33 -13.00 3.50 -25.49
C ALA A 33 -14.06 4.34 -26.23
N LYS A 34 -14.94 5.06 -25.52
CA LYS A 34 -16.01 5.88 -26.14
C LYS A 34 -15.66 7.36 -26.28
N ASP A 35 -14.60 7.81 -25.62
CA ASP A 35 -14.19 9.21 -25.64
C ASP A 35 -13.05 9.44 -26.64
N ASN A 36 -13.39 9.77 -27.89
CA ASN A 36 -12.45 10.17 -28.95
C ASN A 36 -11.80 11.56 -28.71
N SER A 37 -12.00 12.15 -27.53
CA SER A 37 -11.53 13.50 -27.18
C SER A 37 -10.10 13.52 -26.61
N PHE A 38 -9.58 12.40 -26.13
CA PHE A 38 -8.16 12.22 -25.84
C PHE A 38 -7.50 11.61 -27.06
N GLY A 39 -6.68 12.39 -27.77
CA GLY A 39 -5.89 11.94 -28.92
C GLY A 39 -4.88 10.83 -28.57
N LEU A 40 -5.37 9.64 -28.25
CA LEU A 40 -4.60 8.41 -28.18
C LEU A 40 -4.33 8.01 -29.62
N THR A 41 -3.25 8.58 -30.16
CA THR A 41 -2.72 8.21 -31.48
C THR A 41 -2.43 6.70 -31.51
N ASN A 42 -2.36 6.14 -32.72
CA ASN A 42 -2.14 4.72 -33.04
C ASN A 42 -0.97 4.01 -32.30
N SER A 43 -0.19 4.73 -31.48
CA SER A 43 0.86 4.19 -30.60
C SER A 43 0.34 3.20 -29.55
N LEU A 44 -0.89 3.36 -29.03
CA LEU A 44 -1.42 2.44 -27.99
C LEU A 44 -2.07 1.18 -28.57
N ARG A 45 -2.55 1.21 -29.82
CA ARG A 45 -3.05 0.00 -30.51
C ARG A 45 -1.94 -1.00 -30.82
N ASN A 46 -0.71 -0.55 -31.01
CA ASN A 46 0.43 -1.42 -31.32
C ASN A 46 1.12 -2.02 -30.09
N MET A 47 0.70 -1.68 -28.87
CA MET A 47 1.24 -2.29 -27.65
C MET A 47 0.64 -3.66 -27.31
N SER A 48 -0.33 -4.18 -28.08
CA SER A 48 -1.10 -5.33 -27.63
C SER A 48 -0.65 -6.72 -28.11
N LEU A 49 0.33 -6.91 -29.01
CA LEU A 49 0.54 -8.28 -29.55
C LEU A 49 1.96 -8.79 -29.76
N ASN A 50 3.05 -8.05 -29.52
CA ASN A 50 4.40 -8.53 -29.91
C ASN A 50 5.51 -8.56 -28.85
N ASN A 51 5.23 -8.41 -27.54
CA ASN A 51 6.29 -8.55 -26.51
C ASN A 51 5.88 -9.34 -25.26
N TYR A 52 4.97 -10.33 -25.37
CA TYR A 52 4.78 -11.31 -24.31
C TYR A 52 5.88 -12.38 -24.36
N THR A 53 7.08 -12.00 -23.94
CA THR A 53 7.97 -12.95 -23.26
C THR A 53 7.72 -12.77 -21.77
N ALA A 54 6.93 -13.67 -21.18
CA ALA A 54 6.89 -13.81 -19.73
C ALA A 54 8.34 -14.07 -19.25
N PRO A 55 8.91 -13.24 -18.36
CA PRO A 55 10.15 -13.62 -17.71
C PRO A 55 9.80 -14.66 -16.66
N LEU A 56 10.11 -15.91 -16.96
CA LEU A 56 10.44 -16.86 -15.92
C LEU A 56 11.80 -16.45 -15.32
N VAL A 57 11.87 -16.52 -13.98
CA VAL A 57 13.00 -17.07 -13.20
C VAL A 57 14.03 -16.11 -12.58
N ASN A 58 14.34 -16.47 -11.32
CA ASN A 58 15.37 -16.03 -10.38
C ASN A 58 15.01 -14.83 -9.51
N GLY A 59 14.95 -15.07 -8.19
CA GLY A 59 14.71 -14.08 -7.14
C GLY A 59 15.83 -13.04 -6.98
N GLU A 60 16.25 -12.43 -8.08
CA GLU A 60 17.06 -11.22 -8.09
C GLU A 60 16.14 -10.00 -8.12
N SER A 61 16.32 -9.11 -7.14
CA SER A 61 15.58 -7.86 -7.07
C SER A 61 15.96 -6.96 -8.24
N THR A 62 15.11 -6.84 -9.25
CA THR A 62 15.28 -5.85 -10.32
C THR A 62 14.48 -4.60 -9.96
N LYS A 63 15.17 -3.50 -9.70
CA LYS A 63 14.51 -2.22 -9.45
C LYS A 63 13.80 -1.79 -10.74
N ALA A 64 12.49 -1.63 -10.70
CA ALA A 64 11.72 -1.17 -11.84
C ALA A 64 10.91 0.08 -11.47
N GLU A 65 10.84 1.04 -12.39
CA GLU A 65 10.17 2.33 -12.17
C GLU A 65 8.65 2.20 -12.13
N ASN A 66 8.09 1.15 -12.74
CA ASN A 66 6.66 0.88 -12.83
C ASN A 66 6.13 -0.04 -11.72
N ASN A 67 6.97 -0.41 -10.74
CA ASN A 67 6.52 -1.16 -9.56
C ASN A 67 5.59 -0.30 -8.71
N ILE A 68 4.72 -0.97 -7.94
CA ILE A 68 3.78 -0.33 -7.00
C ILE A 68 4.14 -0.79 -5.59
N VAL A 69 4.29 0.17 -4.67
CA VAL A 69 4.55 -0.11 -3.25
C VAL A 69 3.24 -0.03 -2.49
N TRP A 70 2.73 -1.18 -2.07
CA TRP A 70 1.49 -1.26 -1.32
C TRP A 70 1.78 -1.12 0.16
N VAL A 71 1.05 -0.23 0.84
CA VAL A 71 1.19 0.03 2.29
C VAL A 71 -0.19 0.05 2.93
N ASP A 72 -0.26 -0.46 4.15
CA ASP A 72 -1.43 -0.39 5.02
C ASP A 72 -0.91 -0.14 6.45
N MET A 73 -1.55 0.79 7.16
CA MET A 73 -1.15 1.20 8.50
C MET A 73 -2.34 1.18 9.44
N GLU A 74 -2.07 0.84 10.70
CA GLU A 74 -3.04 1.00 11.78
C GLU A 74 -2.54 2.08 12.73
N MET A 75 -3.42 3.01 13.09
CA MET A 75 -3.08 4.19 13.90
C MET A 75 -4.00 4.30 15.11
N THR A 76 -3.59 5.10 16.10
CA THR A 76 -4.44 5.44 17.27
C THR A 76 -5.67 6.26 16.89
N GLY A 77 -5.65 6.91 15.73
CA GLY A 77 -6.69 7.77 15.19
C GLY A 77 -6.32 8.31 13.80
N LEU A 78 -6.92 9.41 13.39
CA LEU A 78 -6.83 9.95 12.02
C LEU A 78 -6.12 11.31 11.92
N ASP A 79 -5.62 11.86 13.03
CA ASP A 79 -4.91 13.15 13.06
C ASP A 79 -3.40 12.91 13.18
N PRO A 80 -2.61 13.03 12.11
CA PRO A 80 -1.17 12.78 12.16
C PRO A 80 -0.43 13.66 13.19
N ASP A 81 -1.00 14.80 13.58
CA ASP A 81 -0.41 15.69 14.57
C ASP A 81 -0.56 15.20 16.01
N LYS A 82 -1.55 14.36 16.28
CA LYS A 82 -1.88 13.86 17.62
C LYS A 82 -1.75 12.34 17.75
N ASP A 83 -2.02 11.63 16.67
CA ASP A 83 -2.11 10.18 16.61
C ASP A 83 -0.78 9.54 16.19
N HIS A 84 -0.66 8.27 16.54
CA HIS A 84 0.57 7.49 16.45
C HIS A 84 0.35 6.21 15.66
N VAL A 85 1.42 5.74 15.01
CA VAL A 85 1.43 4.49 14.26
C VAL A 85 1.53 3.30 15.22
N LEU A 86 0.62 2.33 15.07
CA LEU A 86 0.59 1.08 15.83
C LEU A 86 1.11 -0.10 15.02
N GLU A 87 0.84 -0.12 13.71
CA GLU A 87 1.25 -1.20 12.82
C GLU A 87 1.52 -0.64 11.42
N VAL A 88 2.47 -1.24 10.72
CA VAL A 88 2.70 -0.98 9.30
C VAL A 88 3.06 -2.28 8.59
N ALA A 89 2.48 -2.49 7.42
CA ALA A 89 2.90 -3.55 6.51
C ALA A 89 3.11 -3.03 5.09
N CYS A 90 3.96 -3.72 4.35
CA CYS A 90 4.28 -3.35 2.98
C CYS A 90 4.46 -4.59 2.09
N LEU A 91 4.16 -4.45 0.79
CA LEU A 91 4.54 -5.41 -0.25
C LEU A 91 4.78 -4.65 -1.57
N VAL A 92 5.42 -5.31 -2.53
CA VAL A 92 5.66 -4.75 -3.88
C VAL A 92 5.02 -5.63 -4.94
N THR A 93 4.36 -5.00 -5.91
CA THR A 93 3.91 -5.64 -7.14
C THR A 93 4.56 -4.99 -8.36
N ASP A 94 4.50 -5.69 -9.50
CA ASP A 94 4.64 -5.06 -10.80
C ASP A 94 3.36 -4.27 -11.17
N HIS A 95 3.37 -3.66 -12.36
CA HIS A 95 2.24 -2.90 -12.88
C HIS A 95 0.99 -3.75 -13.22
N ASP A 96 1.15 -5.06 -13.39
CA ASP A 96 0.07 -6.02 -13.65
C ASP A 96 -0.45 -6.64 -12.34
N LEU A 97 -0.02 -6.09 -11.19
CA LEU A 97 -0.41 -6.49 -9.84
C LEU A 97 0.10 -7.87 -9.42
N ASN A 98 1.10 -8.43 -10.12
CA ASN A 98 1.76 -9.64 -9.67
C ASN A 98 2.65 -9.31 -8.47
N ILE A 99 2.49 -10.05 -7.37
CA ILE A 99 3.31 -9.87 -6.17
C ILE A 99 4.75 -10.25 -6.49
N LEU A 100 5.65 -9.27 -6.39
CA LEU A 100 7.09 -9.46 -6.54
C LEU A 100 7.74 -9.80 -5.20
N ALA A 101 7.29 -9.15 -4.13
CA ALA A 101 7.83 -9.37 -2.79
C ALA A 101 6.88 -8.99 -1.67
N GLU A 102 6.92 -9.79 -0.61
CA GLU A 102 6.28 -9.52 0.66
C GLU A 102 7.27 -8.78 1.57
N GLY A 103 6.89 -7.59 2.03
CA GLY A 103 7.70 -6.74 2.87
C GLY A 103 7.51 -6.99 4.35
N PRO A 104 8.11 -6.14 5.20
CA PRO A 104 7.96 -6.26 6.63
C PRO A 104 6.52 -5.97 7.06
N ASN A 105 6.15 -6.57 8.18
CA ASN A 105 4.88 -6.41 8.85
C ASN A 105 5.16 -6.24 10.34
N LEU A 106 5.11 -4.99 10.79
CA LEU A 106 5.74 -4.57 12.04
C LEU A 106 4.70 -3.89 12.92
N ILE A 107 4.57 -4.42 14.13
CA ILE A 107 3.81 -3.79 15.20
C ILE A 107 4.77 -2.89 15.97
N ILE A 108 4.45 -1.60 16.06
CA ILE A 108 5.30 -0.58 16.66
C ILE A 108 4.90 -0.37 18.13
N HIS A 109 5.91 -0.24 18.98
CA HIS A 109 5.70 0.04 20.39
C HIS A 109 5.06 1.40 20.60
N GLN A 110 4.01 1.47 21.43
CA GLN A 110 3.48 2.71 21.96
C GLN A 110 3.33 2.62 23.49
N PRO A 111 3.64 3.72 24.21
CA PRO A 111 3.55 3.73 25.66
C PRO A 111 2.08 3.71 26.13
N PRO A 112 1.82 3.32 27.40
CA PRO A 112 0.46 3.12 27.90
C PRO A 112 -0.46 4.35 27.82
N ASP A 113 0.08 5.55 27.97
CA ASP A 113 -0.64 6.81 27.90
C ASP A 113 -1.14 7.11 26.48
N ILE A 114 -0.33 6.84 25.45
CA ILE A 114 -0.75 6.94 24.05
C ILE A 114 -1.86 5.93 23.75
N LEU A 115 -1.69 4.68 24.17
CA LEU A 115 -2.69 3.63 23.95
C LEU A 115 -4.01 3.89 24.69
N ALA A 116 -3.96 4.56 25.84
CA ALA A 116 -5.16 4.92 26.61
C ALA A 116 -5.91 6.13 26.01
N ASN A 117 -5.23 6.96 25.23
CA ASN A 117 -5.78 8.19 24.64
C ASN A 117 -6.31 8.02 23.20
N MET A 118 -6.52 6.77 22.76
CA MET A 118 -7.22 6.49 21.50
C MET A 118 -8.67 6.96 21.56
N ASN A 119 -9.24 7.34 20.41
CA ASN A 119 -10.68 7.56 20.32
C ASN A 119 -11.45 6.25 20.60
N GLU A 120 -12.74 6.35 20.95
CA GLU A 120 -13.57 5.21 21.37
C GLU A 120 -13.59 4.08 20.33
N TRP A 121 -13.69 4.42 19.05
CA TRP A 121 -13.72 3.45 17.98
C TRP A 121 -12.40 2.69 17.85
N SER A 122 -11.27 3.40 17.77
CA SER A 122 -9.93 2.82 17.67
C SER A 122 -9.61 1.95 18.89
N LEU A 123 -9.94 2.43 20.10
CA LEU A 123 -9.70 1.67 21.33
C LEU A 123 -10.43 0.33 21.32
N LYS A 124 -11.72 0.33 20.94
CA LYS A 124 -12.52 -0.89 20.84
C LYS A 124 -11.96 -1.82 19.76
N PHE A 125 -11.76 -1.29 18.55
CA PHE A 125 -11.35 -2.06 17.39
C PHE A 125 -9.97 -2.71 17.56
N HIS A 126 -9.00 -1.97 18.09
CA HIS A 126 -7.64 -2.46 18.32
C HIS A 126 -7.53 -3.39 19.53
N LYS A 127 -8.45 -3.24 20.50
CA LYS A 127 -8.58 -4.21 21.60
C LYS A 127 -9.15 -5.53 21.10
N GLU A 128 -10.20 -5.50 20.28
CA GLU A 128 -10.80 -6.70 19.69
C GLU A 128 -9.84 -7.44 18.75
N SER A 129 -9.00 -6.70 18.00
CA SER A 129 -7.98 -7.29 17.13
C SER A 129 -6.76 -7.84 17.88
N GLY A 130 -6.57 -7.45 19.14
CA GLY A 130 -5.35 -7.73 19.92
C GLY A 130 -4.16 -6.83 19.59
N LEU A 131 -4.34 -5.82 18.72
CA LEU A 131 -3.28 -4.89 18.33
C LEU A 131 -2.83 -4.01 19.50
N THR A 132 -3.75 -3.57 20.37
CA THR A 132 -3.40 -2.74 21.54
C THR A 132 -2.39 -3.44 22.46
N ASP A 133 -2.62 -4.72 22.77
CA ASP A 133 -1.70 -5.49 23.62
C ASP A 133 -0.42 -5.88 22.88
N SER A 134 -0.51 -6.12 21.58
CA SER A 134 0.66 -6.40 20.75
C SER A 134 1.59 -5.18 20.63
N SER A 135 1.02 -3.97 20.46
CA SER A 135 1.77 -2.71 20.45
C SER A 135 2.40 -2.44 21.81
N ARG A 136 1.67 -2.63 22.91
CA ARG A 136 2.21 -2.49 24.27
C ARG A 136 3.44 -3.37 24.51
N ASN A 137 3.41 -4.60 24.02
CA ASN A 137 4.46 -5.60 24.22
C ASN A 137 5.53 -5.59 23.11
N SER A 138 5.37 -4.78 22.07
CA SER A 138 6.36 -4.67 21.00
C SER A 138 7.63 -4.00 21.53
N ASN A 139 8.77 -4.41 20.98
CA ASN A 139 10.07 -3.77 21.20
C ASN A 139 10.56 -3.01 19.95
N ILE A 140 9.73 -2.92 18.90
CA ILE A 140 10.09 -2.23 17.66
C ILE A 140 9.75 -0.75 17.81
N THR A 141 10.76 0.10 17.71
CA THR A 141 10.57 1.54 17.66
C THR A 141 10.09 1.99 16.28
N LEU A 142 9.45 3.16 16.23
CA LEU A 142 9.04 3.78 14.96
C LEU A 142 10.22 3.94 13.98
N LYS A 143 11.41 4.27 14.50
CA LYS A 143 12.61 4.46 13.69
C LYS A 143 13.11 3.15 13.07
N GLU A 144 13.11 2.07 13.84
CA GLU A 144 13.48 0.75 13.32
C GLU A 144 12.49 0.27 12.26
N ALA A 145 11.19 0.56 12.43
CA ALA A 145 10.18 0.26 11.44
C ALA A 145 10.41 1.05 10.13
N GLU A 146 10.69 2.36 10.20
CA GLU A 146 11.02 3.17 9.03
C GLU A 146 12.25 2.62 8.28
N VAL A 147 13.32 2.27 9.00
CA VAL A 147 14.54 1.72 8.40
C VAL A 147 14.25 0.39 7.70
N ALA A 148 13.52 -0.52 8.36
CA ALA A 148 13.16 -1.81 7.79
C ALA A 148 12.31 -1.67 6.51
N LEU A 149 11.34 -0.75 6.50
CA LEU A 149 10.54 -0.44 5.30
C LEU A 149 11.39 0.13 4.18
N LEU A 150 12.23 1.13 4.49
CA LEU A 150 13.07 1.80 3.50
C LEU A 150 14.10 0.84 2.88
N ASP A 151 14.73 -0.01 3.69
CA ASP A 151 15.68 -1.02 3.23
C ASP A 151 15.00 -2.10 2.38
N PHE A 152 13.75 -2.43 2.68
CA PHE A 152 12.95 -3.32 1.85
C PHE A 152 12.65 -2.70 0.48
N VAL A 153 12.04 -1.52 0.43
CA VAL A 153 11.60 -0.92 -0.85
C VAL A 153 12.76 -0.52 -1.74
N ARG A 154 13.90 -0.11 -1.18
CA ARG A 154 15.11 0.23 -1.94
C ARG A 154 15.65 -0.92 -2.81
N LYS A 155 15.31 -2.17 -2.48
CA LYS A 155 15.67 -3.34 -3.31
C LYS A 155 14.82 -3.43 -4.57
N TRP A 156 13.61 -2.91 -4.54
CA TRP A 156 12.59 -3.10 -5.58
C TRP A 156 12.26 -1.83 -6.36
N THR A 157 12.56 -0.66 -5.82
CA THR A 157 12.17 0.62 -6.40
C THR A 157 13.35 1.59 -6.52
N PRO A 158 13.52 2.25 -7.68
CA PRO A 158 14.37 3.43 -7.78
C PRO A 158 13.82 4.57 -6.91
N TYR A 159 14.69 5.51 -6.55
CA TYR A 159 14.32 6.66 -5.74
C TYR A 159 13.30 7.54 -6.48
N GLN A 160 12.20 7.87 -5.82
CA GLN A 160 11.11 8.74 -6.29
C GLN A 160 10.37 8.27 -7.56
N SER A 161 10.51 7.01 -7.99
CA SER A 161 9.86 6.54 -9.21
C SER A 161 8.51 5.87 -8.96
N CYS A 162 8.38 5.09 -7.90
CA CYS A 162 7.23 4.21 -7.68
C CYS A 162 6.15 4.88 -6.81
N PRO A 163 4.86 4.82 -7.17
CA PRO A 163 3.77 5.35 -6.35
C PRO A 163 3.46 4.43 -5.16
N LEU A 164 2.83 5.01 -4.13
CA LEU A 164 2.18 4.24 -3.07
C LEU A 164 0.81 3.76 -3.54
N GLY A 165 0.47 2.51 -3.23
CA GLY A 165 -0.82 1.88 -3.46
C GLY A 165 -1.50 1.46 -2.16
N GLY A 166 -2.82 1.53 -2.10
CA GLY A 166 -3.60 1.06 -0.96
C GLY A 166 -5.06 1.53 -1.01
N ASN A 167 -5.84 1.15 -0.01
CA ASN A 167 -7.22 1.61 0.12
C ASN A 167 -7.27 2.83 1.05
N THR A 168 -7.72 3.98 0.54
CA THR A 168 -7.67 5.25 1.28
C THR A 168 -6.23 5.62 1.67
N ILE A 169 -5.27 5.23 0.81
CA ILE A 169 -3.81 5.36 1.03
C ILE A 169 -3.34 6.80 1.27
N TYR A 170 -4.16 7.78 0.89
CA TYR A 170 -3.92 9.18 1.24
C TYR A 170 -3.74 9.39 2.75
N MET A 171 -4.55 8.72 3.59
CA MET A 171 -4.44 8.84 5.04
C MET A 171 -3.12 8.26 5.56
N ASP A 172 -2.73 7.07 5.09
CA ASP A 172 -1.44 6.48 5.46
C ASP A 172 -0.27 7.37 5.03
N ARG A 173 -0.35 7.97 3.84
CA ARG A 173 0.69 8.90 3.35
C ARG A 173 0.87 10.10 4.27
N LEU A 174 -0.20 10.63 4.88
CA LEU A 174 -0.07 11.73 5.83
C LEU A 174 0.74 11.32 7.07
N PHE A 175 0.52 10.10 7.57
CA PHE A 175 1.32 9.54 8.67
C PHE A 175 2.76 9.25 8.22
N LEU A 176 2.97 8.63 7.06
CA LEU A 176 4.31 8.38 6.52
C LEU A 176 5.12 9.67 6.38
N LYS A 177 4.53 10.73 5.83
CA LYS A 177 5.20 12.02 5.66
C LYS A 177 5.67 12.63 6.98
N LYS A 178 4.89 12.44 8.06
CA LYS A 178 5.20 13.00 9.38
C LYS A 178 6.13 12.10 10.21
N HIS A 179 5.88 10.80 10.20
CA HIS A 179 6.45 9.84 11.14
C HIS A 179 7.53 8.95 10.52
N MET A 180 7.55 8.82 9.18
CA MET A 180 8.51 8.02 8.42
C MET A 180 9.03 8.79 7.17
N PRO A 181 9.55 10.01 7.33
CA PRO A 181 9.83 10.92 6.21
C PRO A 181 10.86 10.40 5.22
N ASN A 182 11.83 9.58 5.65
CA ASN A 182 12.85 9.03 4.73
C ASN A 182 12.24 7.98 3.80
N PHE A 183 11.28 7.20 4.30
CA PHE A 183 10.49 6.28 3.49
C PHE A 183 9.61 7.05 2.51
N GLU A 184 8.85 8.05 3.00
CA GLU A 184 7.94 8.84 2.16
C GLU A 184 8.68 9.58 1.04
N GLN A 185 9.87 10.13 1.33
CA GLN A 185 10.70 10.84 0.35
C GLN A 185 11.25 9.92 -0.75
N HIS A 186 11.38 8.61 -0.50
CA HIS A 186 11.78 7.64 -1.52
C HIS A 186 10.63 7.33 -2.49
N MET A 187 9.37 7.57 -2.10
CA MET A 187 8.21 7.29 -2.93
C MET A 187 7.91 8.44 -3.89
N HIS A 188 7.29 8.11 -5.03
CA HIS A 188 6.75 9.13 -5.93
C HIS A 188 5.56 9.87 -5.28
N TYR A 189 5.28 11.10 -5.72
CA TYR A 189 4.22 11.94 -5.14
C TYR A 189 2.79 11.47 -5.49
N ARG A 190 2.64 10.66 -6.54
CA ARG A 190 1.35 10.08 -6.95
C ARG A 190 0.95 8.92 -6.06
N LEU A 191 -0.36 8.69 -6.02
CA LEU A 191 -1.01 7.62 -5.28
C LEU A 191 -1.85 6.77 -6.24
N ILE A 192 -1.89 5.47 -5.98
CA ILE A 192 -2.88 4.54 -6.54
C ILE A 192 -3.86 4.24 -5.41
N ASP A 193 -4.94 5.02 -5.33
CA ASP A 193 -5.94 4.87 -4.28
C ASP A 193 -7.12 4.01 -4.76
N VAL A 194 -7.22 2.80 -4.24
CA VAL A 194 -8.26 1.84 -4.59
C VAL A 194 -9.65 2.36 -4.20
N SER A 195 -9.74 3.19 -3.16
CA SER A 195 -11.01 3.80 -2.76
C SER A 195 -11.56 4.71 -3.86
N THR A 196 -10.70 5.40 -4.62
CA THR A 196 -11.14 6.23 -5.75
C THR A 196 -11.83 5.38 -6.82
N VAL A 197 -11.23 4.24 -7.18
CA VAL A 197 -11.84 3.31 -8.14
C VAL A 197 -13.16 2.76 -7.59
N LYS A 198 -13.18 2.36 -6.31
CA LYS A 198 -14.38 1.86 -5.64
C LYS A 198 -15.54 2.86 -5.66
N GLU A 199 -15.27 4.14 -5.42
CA GLU A 199 -16.31 5.18 -5.48
C GLU A 199 -16.81 5.42 -6.91
N LEU A 200 -15.94 5.34 -7.92
CA LEU A 200 -16.33 5.49 -9.33
C LEU A 200 -17.15 4.31 -9.87
N CYS A 201 -17.00 3.12 -9.27
CA CYS A 201 -17.73 1.91 -9.65
C CYS A 201 -19.10 1.75 -8.96
N ARG A 202 -19.52 2.69 -8.09
CA ARG A 202 -20.79 2.63 -7.38
C ARG A 202 -22.02 2.88 -8.25
#